data_AF-A0A0Q7M8Z0-F1
#
_entry.id   AF-A0A0Q7M8Z0-F1
#
_cell.length_a   1.000
_cell.length_b   1.000
_cell.length_c   1.000
_cell.angle_alpha   90.00
_cell.angle_beta   90.00
_cell.angle_gamma   90.00
#
_symmetry.space_group_name_H-M   'P 1'
#
loop_
_entity.id
_entity.type
_entity.pdbx_description
1 polymer ?
#
loop_
_entity_poly.entity_id
_entity_poly.type
_entity_poly.pdbx_seq_one_letter_code
_entity_poly.pdbx_strand_id
1 'polypeptide(L)'
;MPPVQVVRPPEEQRRAKRLKRIGALLLVVGVLLFVVPSAVVHGLCAFVPCSPLRPEVGFSLTEDGRTAVETGRAAAVDLQELVVMSGVDPSWGESPVIWKVERTGDVPADWSGEIVLGEVPVGFDEAVPLTVPLTDGTAVGVSNGCYFSTAPVPAGPVPPGVVTLEYEQRPTDEFRATNTGFTPCAPEDDPSRPWIGASMLLGLALGAVGLACVIVAGYRYGPTTRRRGAA
;
A
#
# COMPACT_ATOMS: atom_id res chain seq x y z
N MET A 1 -48.74 7.54 39.87
CA MET A 1 -47.87 6.75 40.76
C MET A 1 -46.42 7.00 40.37
N PRO A 2 -45.54 7.44 41.29
CA PRO A 2 -44.12 7.61 40.99
C PRO A 2 -43.46 6.25 40.70
N PRO A 3 -42.49 6.17 39.78
CA PRO A 3 -41.79 4.92 39.48
C PRO A 3 -41.01 4.45 40.70
N VAL A 4 -41.24 3.19 41.11
CA VAL A 4 -40.46 2.53 42.16
C VAL A 4 -39.06 2.26 41.61
N GLN A 5 -38.06 3.01 42.10
CA GLN A 5 -36.67 2.72 41.80
C GLN A 5 -36.22 1.50 42.60
N VAL A 6 -35.83 0.43 41.90
CA VAL A 6 -35.19 -0.73 42.53
C VAL A 6 -33.77 -0.32 42.91
N VAL A 7 -33.57 0.05 44.17
CA VAL A 7 -32.24 0.37 44.72
C VAL A 7 -31.46 -0.94 44.87
N ARG A 8 -30.49 -1.16 43.99
CA ARG A 8 -29.64 -2.36 44.01
C ARG A 8 -28.61 -2.29 45.14
N PRO A 9 -28.19 -3.45 45.68
CA PRO A 9 -27.16 -3.50 46.71
C PRO A 9 -25.84 -2.87 46.24
N PRO A 10 -25.09 -2.22 47.15
CA PRO A 10 -23.86 -1.50 46.81
C PRO A 10 -22.77 -2.40 46.20
N GLU A 11 -22.77 -3.69 46.52
CA GLU A 11 -21.87 -4.68 45.92
C GLU A 11 -22.12 -4.90 44.43
N GLU A 12 -23.39 -4.94 44.01
CA GLU A 12 -23.76 -5.06 42.59
C GLU A 12 -23.38 -3.80 41.80
N GLN A 13 -23.55 -2.63 42.41
CA GLN A 13 -23.12 -1.37 41.80
C GLN A 13 -21.58 -1.29 41.66
N ARG A 14 -20.83 -1.77 42.66
CA ARG A 14 -19.36 -1.86 42.60
C ARG A 14 -18.90 -2.86 41.53
N ARG A 15 -19.54 -4.03 41.42
CA ARG A 15 -19.27 -5.02 40.37
C ARG A 15 -19.56 -4.45 38.98
N ALA A 16 -20.68 -3.75 38.79
CA ALA A 16 -21.02 -3.10 37.52
C ALA A 16 -20.01 -2.02 37.12
N LYS A 17 -19.58 -1.16 38.06
CA LYS A 17 -18.53 -0.16 37.80
C LYS A 17 -17.19 -0.81 37.44
N ARG A 18 -16.82 -1.89 38.12
CA ARG A 18 -15.59 -2.65 37.83
C ARG A 18 -15.65 -3.31 36.45
N LEU A 19 -16.77 -3.94 36.11
CA LEU A 19 -16.96 -4.57 34.79
C LEU A 19 -16.90 -3.55 33.66
N LYS A 20 -17.50 -2.37 33.83
CA LYS A 20 -17.42 -1.27 32.85
C LYS A 20 -16.00 -0.75 32.66
N ARG A 21 -15.23 -0.59 33.74
CA ARG A 21 -13.83 -0.15 33.66
C ARG A 21 -12.94 -1.18 32.95
N ILE A 22 -13.08 -2.46 33.30
CA ILE A 22 -12.35 -3.55 32.65
C ILE A 22 -12.76 -3.64 31.17
N GLY A 23 -14.06 -3.58 30.87
CA GLY A 23 -14.57 -3.60 29.50
C GLY A 23 -14.05 -2.44 28.66
N ALA A 24 -14.07 -1.21 29.19
CA ALA A 24 -13.53 -0.04 28.50
C ALA A 24 -12.02 -0.14 28.26
N LEU A 25 -11.26 -0.64 29.25
CA LEU A 25 -9.82 -0.85 29.12
C LEU A 25 -9.52 -1.88 28.02
N LEU A 26 -10.22 -3.01 27.99
CA LEU A 26 -10.08 -4.04 26.97
C LEU A 26 -10.43 -3.52 25.57
N LEU A 27 -11.44 -2.65 25.48
CA LEU A 27 -11.84 -2.03 24.22
C LEU A 27 -10.75 -1.07 23.70
N VAL A 28 -10.18 -0.23 24.57
CA VAL A 28 -9.05 0.65 24.21
C VAL A 28 -7.82 -0.16 23.80
N VAL A 29 -7.46 -1.19 24.57
CA VAL A 29 -6.32 -2.07 24.23
C VAL A 29 -6.58 -2.80 22.91
N GLY A 30 -7.80 -3.30 22.69
CA GLY A 30 -8.18 -3.96 21.44
C GLY A 30 -8.07 -3.03 20.23
N VAL A 31 -8.54 -1.78 20.37
CA VAL A 31 -8.40 -0.74 19.32
C VAL A 31 -6.93 -0.41 19.08
N LEU A 32 -6.11 -0.23 20.10
CA LEU A 32 -4.69 0.07 19.94
C LEU A 32 -3.94 -1.07 19.26
N LEU A 33 -4.20 -2.32 19.64
CA LEU A 33 -3.60 -3.51 19.00
C LEU A 33 -4.08 -3.72 17.56
N PHE A 34 -5.22 -3.17 17.19
CA PHE A 34 -5.69 -3.19 15.80
C PHE A 34 -5.10 -2.05 14.98
N VAL A 35 -5.12 -0.82 15.52
CA VAL A 35 -4.77 0.40 14.80
C VAL A 35 -3.26 0.62 14.71
N VAL A 36 -2.51 0.39 15.78
CA VAL A 36 -1.07 0.70 15.83
C VAL A 36 -0.27 -0.18 14.88
N PRO A 37 -0.44 -1.52 14.85
CA PRO A 37 0.30 -2.35 13.90
C PRO A 37 -0.06 -2.04 12.44
N SER A 38 -1.35 -1.78 12.15
CA SER A 38 -1.78 -1.27 10.84
C SER A 38 -1.06 0.03 10.46
N ALA A 39 -1.00 0.99 11.39
CA ALA A 39 -0.39 2.29 11.15
C ALA A 39 1.15 2.26 11.06
N VAL A 40 1.80 1.31 11.74
CA VAL A 40 3.26 1.14 11.68
C VAL A 40 3.69 0.52 10.35
N VAL A 41 2.90 -0.41 9.81
CA VAL A 41 3.27 -1.18 8.61
C VAL A 41 2.82 -0.48 7.33
N HIS A 42 1.62 0.10 7.35
CA HIS A 42 1.02 0.75 6.17
C HIS A 42 1.07 2.29 6.29
N GLY A 43 1.73 2.84 7.31
CA GLY A 43 1.66 4.27 7.64
C GLY A 43 0.24 4.72 8.02
N LEU A 44 0.01 6.03 8.05
CA LEU A 44 -1.35 6.61 8.06
C LEU A 44 -2.18 6.23 6.81
N CYS A 45 -1.52 5.62 5.81
CA CYS A 45 -2.09 5.27 4.53
C CYS A 45 -3.04 4.07 4.57
N ALA A 46 -3.09 3.34 5.70
CA ALA A 46 -4.13 2.34 5.98
C ALA A 46 -5.52 2.96 6.22
N PHE A 47 -5.58 4.25 6.59
CA PHE A 47 -6.80 4.94 7.04
C PHE A 47 -7.11 6.21 6.22
N VAL A 48 -6.11 6.77 5.55
CA VAL A 48 -6.23 7.89 4.61
C VAL A 48 -5.68 7.39 3.28
N PRO A 49 -6.35 7.56 2.13
CA PRO A 49 -5.76 7.22 0.84
C PRO A 49 -4.57 8.17 0.58
N CYS A 50 -3.38 7.81 1.06
CA CYS A 50 -2.16 8.29 0.46
C CYS A 50 -2.15 7.69 -0.94
N SER A 51 -1.93 8.50 -1.97
CA SER A 51 -1.50 7.93 -3.24
C SER A 51 -0.27 7.08 -2.94
N PRO A 52 -0.28 5.76 -3.19
CA PRO A 52 0.98 5.01 -3.13
C PRO A 52 1.95 5.69 -4.10
N LEU A 53 3.23 5.79 -3.73
CA LEU A 53 4.31 6.12 -4.66
C LEU A 53 4.24 5.10 -5.79
N ARG A 54 3.58 5.48 -6.89
CA ARG A 54 3.42 4.63 -8.06
C ARG A 54 4.63 4.92 -8.94
N PRO A 55 5.43 3.90 -9.27
CA PRO A 55 6.49 4.12 -10.24
C PRO A 55 5.80 4.40 -11.58
N GLU A 56 5.84 5.63 -12.05
CA GLU A 56 5.35 5.99 -13.39
C GLU A 56 6.45 5.69 -14.40
N VAL A 57 6.06 5.12 -15.54
CA VAL A 57 6.96 4.86 -16.66
C VAL A 57 6.72 5.91 -17.73
N GLY A 58 7.73 6.73 -17.95
CA GLY A 58 7.86 7.57 -19.14
C GLY A 58 8.94 7.03 -20.07
N PHE A 59 8.93 7.52 -21.32
CA PHE A 59 10.00 7.28 -22.28
C PHE A 59 10.53 8.61 -22.77
N SER A 60 11.84 8.69 -22.92
CA SER A 60 12.57 9.79 -23.55
C SER A 60 13.56 9.23 -24.59
N LEU A 61 14.05 10.10 -25.47
CA LEU A 61 15.20 9.78 -26.32
C LEU A 61 16.44 10.45 -25.74
N THR A 62 17.51 9.68 -25.62
CA THR A 62 18.85 10.18 -25.34
C THR A 62 19.38 11.01 -26.51
N GLU A 63 20.41 11.82 -26.27
CA GLU A 63 21.08 12.60 -27.33
C GLU A 63 21.58 11.72 -28.50
N ASP A 64 21.91 10.46 -28.21
CA ASP A 64 22.36 9.46 -29.19
C ASP A 64 21.20 8.77 -29.94
N GLY A 65 19.95 9.16 -29.68
CA GLY A 65 18.77 8.58 -30.31
C GLY A 65 18.33 7.23 -29.74
N ARG A 66 18.87 6.81 -28.59
CA ARG A 66 18.44 5.59 -27.88
C ARG A 66 17.28 5.88 -26.95
N THR A 67 16.41 4.91 -26.74
CA THR A 67 15.28 5.02 -25.80
C THR A 67 15.75 4.90 -24.35
N ALA A 68 15.39 5.91 -23.55
CA ALA A 68 15.51 5.89 -22.11
C ALA A 68 14.12 5.77 -21.45
N VAL A 69 14.12 5.17 -20.27
CA VAL A 69 12.97 5.07 -19.37
C VAL A 69 13.14 6.15 -18.32
N GLU A 70 12.10 6.95 -18.14
CA GLU A 70 12.04 7.97 -17.10
C GLU A 70 11.12 7.49 -15.99
N THR A 71 11.67 7.45 -14.78
CA THR A 71 10.86 7.30 -13.56
C THR A 71 10.81 8.63 -12.83
N GLY A 72 9.68 8.95 -12.19
CA GLY A 72 9.60 10.16 -11.38
C GLY A 72 10.66 10.15 -10.27
N ARG A 73 11.34 11.27 -10.03
CA ARG A 73 12.48 11.36 -9.08
C ARG A 73 12.21 10.77 -7.69
N ALA A 74 11.00 10.95 -7.16
CA ALA A 74 10.60 10.36 -5.89
C ALA A 74 10.48 8.82 -5.96
N ALA A 75 9.93 8.30 -7.06
CA ALA A 75 9.83 6.86 -7.31
C ALA A 75 11.17 6.21 -7.67
N ALA A 76 12.10 6.97 -8.28
CA ALA A 76 13.44 6.50 -8.65
C ALA A 76 14.25 6.03 -7.43
N VAL A 77 14.11 6.74 -6.30
CA VAL A 77 14.78 6.38 -5.03
C VAL A 77 14.31 5.03 -4.50
N ASP A 78 13.07 4.65 -4.78
CA ASP A 78 12.47 3.40 -4.31
C ASP A 78 12.49 2.29 -5.37
N LEU A 79 12.92 2.59 -6.59
CA LEU A 79 13.00 1.61 -7.68
C LEU A 79 13.87 0.42 -7.25
N GLN A 80 13.34 -0.79 -7.43
CA GLN A 80 14.01 -2.05 -7.10
C GLN A 80 14.30 -2.89 -8.34
N GLU A 81 13.47 -2.77 -9.37
CA GLU A 81 13.55 -3.63 -10.54
C GLU A 81 13.06 -2.88 -11.78
N LEU A 82 13.75 -3.10 -12.89
CA LEU A 82 13.27 -2.76 -14.22
C LEU A 82 13.39 -3.98 -15.13
N VAL A 83 12.31 -4.27 -15.85
CA VAL A 83 12.19 -5.40 -16.78
C VAL A 83 11.78 -4.91 -18.15
N VAL A 84 12.32 -5.54 -19.19
CA VAL A 84 11.77 -5.45 -20.55
C VAL A 84 11.23 -6.82 -20.91
N MET A 85 10.01 -6.83 -21.39
CA MET A 85 9.27 -8.02 -21.77
C MET A 85 9.00 -8.01 -23.27
N SER A 86 9.05 -9.18 -23.91
CA SER A 86 8.55 -9.37 -25.28
C SER A 86 7.05 -9.68 -25.23
N GLY A 87 6.19 -8.82 -25.77
CA GLY A 87 4.75 -9.04 -25.79
C GLY A 87 3.93 -7.75 -25.86
N VAL A 88 2.87 -7.76 -26.68
CA VAL A 88 1.96 -6.61 -26.88
C VAL A 88 1.01 -6.41 -25.68
N ASP A 89 0.84 -7.44 -24.84
CA ASP A 89 0.03 -7.39 -23.63
C ASP A 89 0.95 -7.41 -22.41
N PRO A 90 1.20 -6.26 -21.76
CA PRO A 90 2.20 -6.12 -20.71
C PRO A 90 1.66 -6.60 -19.35
N SER A 91 1.16 -7.84 -19.29
CA SER A 91 0.91 -8.53 -18.04
C SER A 91 2.24 -8.97 -17.43
N TRP A 92 2.57 -8.39 -16.28
CA TRP A 92 3.77 -8.73 -15.53
C TRP A 92 3.81 -10.23 -15.23
N GLY A 93 4.83 -10.94 -15.70
CA GLY A 93 5.05 -12.36 -15.42
C GLY A 93 4.49 -13.36 -16.44
N GLU A 94 3.68 -12.94 -17.42
CA GLU A 94 3.22 -13.83 -18.49
C GLU A 94 4.06 -13.69 -19.77
N SER A 95 4.60 -12.49 -20.00
CA SER A 95 5.46 -12.20 -21.15
C SER A 95 6.92 -12.59 -20.87
N PRO A 96 7.65 -13.20 -21.84
CA PRO A 96 9.05 -13.52 -21.67
C PRO A 96 9.90 -12.27 -21.38
N VAL A 97 10.72 -12.33 -20.35
CA VAL A 97 11.66 -11.26 -19.99
C VAL A 97 12.87 -11.33 -20.91
N ILE A 98 13.16 -10.22 -21.59
CA ILE A 98 14.28 -10.10 -22.54
C ILE A 98 15.41 -9.18 -22.04
N TRP A 99 15.16 -8.41 -20.99
CA TRP A 99 16.18 -7.67 -20.25
C TRP A 99 15.68 -7.41 -18.83
N LYS A 100 16.58 -7.42 -17.85
CA LYS A 100 16.23 -7.17 -16.46
C LYS A 100 17.42 -6.64 -15.68
N VAL A 101 17.18 -5.57 -14.92
CA VAL A 101 18.11 -5.04 -13.92
C VAL A 101 17.44 -5.01 -12.55
N GLU A 102 18.21 -5.36 -11.52
CA GLU A 102 17.75 -5.41 -10.13
C GLU A 102 18.64 -4.53 -9.26
N ARG A 103 18.05 -3.85 -8.29
CA ARG A 103 18.80 -3.01 -7.38
C ARG A 103 19.58 -3.88 -6.40
N THR A 104 20.88 -3.63 -6.32
CA THR A 104 21.79 -4.35 -5.40
C THR A 104 22.54 -3.42 -4.46
N GLY A 105 22.45 -2.11 -4.68
CA GLY A 105 23.09 -1.11 -3.84
C GLY A 105 22.36 0.23 -3.80
N ASP A 106 23.06 1.21 -3.25
CA ASP A 106 22.58 2.58 -3.17
C ASP A 106 22.68 3.27 -4.53
N VAL A 107 21.66 4.07 -4.84
CA VAL A 107 21.65 4.97 -5.99
C VAL A 107 22.10 6.37 -5.55
N PRO A 108 22.70 7.17 -6.45
CA PRO A 108 23.05 8.55 -6.13
C PRO A 108 21.82 9.35 -5.66
N ALA A 109 21.99 10.18 -4.63
CA ALA A 109 20.89 10.97 -4.05
C ALA A 109 20.29 12.01 -5.02
N ASP A 110 21.04 12.37 -6.05
CA ASP A 110 20.68 13.30 -7.12
C ASP A 110 20.27 12.61 -8.43
N TRP A 111 20.17 11.27 -8.43
CA TRP A 111 19.75 10.54 -9.62
C TRP A 111 18.36 10.96 -10.08
N SER A 112 18.23 11.20 -11.39
CA SER A 112 17.00 11.68 -12.03
C SER A 112 15.92 10.60 -12.15
N GLY A 113 16.30 9.32 -12.07
CA GLY A 113 15.41 8.20 -12.40
C GLY A 113 15.42 7.82 -13.89
N GLU A 114 16.36 8.38 -14.66
CA GLU A 114 16.60 8.03 -16.05
C GLU A 114 17.39 6.71 -16.15
N ILE A 115 16.90 5.81 -16.99
CA ILE A 115 17.51 4.50 -17.28
C ILE A 115 17.53 4.29 -18.78
N VAL A 116 18.72 4.27 -19.38
CA VAL A 116 18.88 3.94 -20.80
C VAL A 116 18.67 2.44 -21.00
N LEU A 117 17.79 2.04 -21.92
CA LEU A 117 17.52 0.62 -22.14
C LEU A 117 18.77 -0.10 -22.65
N GLY A 118 19.14 -1.19 -21.99
CA GLY A 118 20.36 -1.95 -22.26
C GLY A 118 21.61 -1.43 -21.54
N GLU A 119 21.50 -0.39 -20.71
CA GLU A 119 22.56 0.03 -19.80
C GLU A 119 22.16 -0.23 -18.35
N VAL A 120 23.10 -0.73 -17.55
CA VAL A 120 22.87 -1.00 -16.12
C VAL A 120 23.10 0.28 -15.32
N PRO A 121 22.08 0.82 -14.63
CA PRO A 121 22.25 2.01 -13.80
C PRO A 121 23.18 1.75 -12.61
N VAL A 122 23.77 2.81 -12.06
CA VAL A 122 24.56 2.73 -10.82
C VAL A 122 23.67 2.22 -9.68
N GLY A 123 24.16 1.25 -8.92
CA GLY A 123 23.42 0.63 -7.81
C GLY A 123 22.52 -0.53 -8.22
N PHE A 124 22.55 -0.92 -9.49
CA PHE A 124 21.85 -2.07 -10.04
C PHE A 124 22.84 -3.09 -10.61
N ASP A 125 22.42 -4.35 -10.65
CA ASP A 125 23.07 -5.43 -11.38
C ASP A 125 22.15 -5.95 -12.49
N GLU A 126 22.76 -6.41 -13.57
CA GLU A 126 22.03 -7.05 -14.67
C GLU A 126 21.70 -8.50 -14.31
N ALA A 127 20.41 -8.81 -14.19
CA ALA A 127 19.93 -10.16 -13.92
C ALA A 127 19.65 -10.93 -15.23
N VAL A 128 19.19 -10.23 -16.28
CA VAL A 128 18.98 -10.80 -17.62
C VAL A 128 19.56 -9.85 -18.66
N PRO A 129 20.56 -10.26 -19.45
CA PRO A 129 21.19 -9.39 -20.43
C PRO A 129 20.31 -9.14 -21.65
N LEU A 130 20.41 -7.93 -22.23
CA LEU A 130 19.67 -7.57 -23.43
C LEU A 130 20.34 -8.23 -24.65
N THR A 131 19.87 -9.43 -25.00
CA THR A 131 20.44 -10.20 -26.12
C THR A 131 19.69 -10.05 -27.43
N VAL A 132 18.51 -9.42 -27.40
CA VAL A 132 17.63 -9.23 -28.56
C VAL A 132 17.31 -7.75 -28.76
N PRO A 133 17.14 -7.29 -30.02
CA PRO A 133 16.76 -5.91 -30.27
C PRO A 133 15.36 -5.62 -29.71
N LEU A 134 15.15 -4.39 -29.24
CA LEU A 134 13.83 -3.91 -28.87
C LEU A 134 12.98 -3.81 -30.14
N THR A 135 11.82 -4.45 -30.14
CA THR A 135 10.88 -4.46 -31.29
C THR A 135 9.57 -3.79 -30.93
N ASP A 136 8.79 -3.46 -31.96
CA ASP A 136 7.38 -3.14 -31.81
C ASP A 136 6.68 -4.28 -31.03
N GLY A 137 6.04 -3.93 -29.91
CA GLY A 137 5.47 -4.92 -29.01
C GLY A 137 6.41 -5.41 -27.90
N THR A 138 7.49 -4.68 -27.61
CA THR A 138 8.17 -4.78 -26.31
C THR A 138 7.50 -3.87 -25.29
N ALA A 139 7.58 -4.23 -24.01
CA ALA A 139 7.07 -3.43 -22.92
C ALA A 139 8.11 -3.31 -21.81
N VAL A 140 8.17 -2.13 -21.19
CA VAL A 140 8.95 -1.89 -19.98
C VAL A 140 8.04 -2.03 -18.78
N GLY A 141 8.57 -2.70 -17.77
CA GLY A 141 8.02 -2.75 -16.44
C GLY A 141 9.01 -2.15 -15.44
N VAL A 142 8.52 -1.37 -14.49
CA VAL A 142 9.28 -0.88 -13.32
C VAL A 142 8.58 -1.31 -12.04
N SER A 143 9.35 -1.63 -11.01
CA SER A 143 8.84 -2.10 -9.73
C SER A 143 9.65 -1.55 -8.57
N ASN A 144 8.96 -1.20 -7.47
CA ASN A 144 9.60 -0.91 -6.17
C ASN A 144 9.50 -2.10 -5.20
N GLY A 145 9.29 -3.31 -5.72
CA GLY A 145 9.04 -4.53 -4.95
C GLY A 145 7.59 -4.68 -4.48
N CYS A 146 6.89 -3.57 -4.25
CA CYS A 146 5.50 -3.56 -3.78
C CYS A 146 4.49 -3.22 -4.89
N TYR A 147 4.86 -2.31 -5.76
CA TYR A 147 4.05 -1.80 -6.86
C TYR A 147 4.84 -1.92 -8.13
N PHE A 148 4.14 -2.23 -9.21
CA PHE A 148 4.72 -2.17 -10.54
C PHE A 148 3.88 -1.29 -11.46
N SER A 149 4.53 -0.79 -12.51
CA SER A 149 3.87 -0.18 -13.65
C SER A 149 4.48 -0.71 -14.93
N THR A 150 3.65 -0.87 -15.96
CA THR A 150 4.09 -1.30 -17.29
C THR A 150 3.63 -0.32 -18.35
N ALA A 151 4.49 -0.13 -19.35
CA ALA A 151 4.17 0.65 -20.53
C ALA A 151 4.83 0.00 -21.77
N PRO A 152 4.11 -0.05 -22.92
CA PRO A 152 4.69 -0.51 -24.18
C PRO A 152 5.79 0.45 -24.64
N VAL A 153 6.91 -0.10 -25.12
CA VAL A 153 7.99 0.66 -25.75
C VAL A 153 7.46 1.28 -27.05
N PRO A 154 7.71 2.57 -27.30
CA PRO A 154 7.24 3.24 -28.51
C PRO A 154 7.94 2.71 -29.77
N ALA A 155 7.14 2.42 -30.81
CA ALA A 155 7.58 1.96 -32.13
C ALA A 155 8.19 3.05 -33.03
N GLY A 156 8.37 4.27 -32.51
CA GLY A 156 8.78 5.44 -33.29
C GLY A 156 9.00 6.67 -32.43
N PRO A 157 9.35 7.82 -33.03
CA PRO A 157 9.61 9.06 -32.29
C PRO A 157 8.40 9.44 -31.45
N VAL A 158 8.65 9.84 -30.21
CA VAL A 158 7.60 10.10 -29.23
C VAL A 158 7.28 11.60 -29.30
N PRO A 159 6.02 12.02 -29.49
CA PRO A 159 5.71 13.44 -29.62
C PRO A 159 6.02 14.22 -28.33
N PRO A 160 6.55 15.46 -28.40
CA PRO A 160 6.82 16.30 -27.23
C PRO A 160 5.60 16.48 -26.31
N GLY A 161 5.83 16.55 -25.00
CA GLY A 161 4.74 16.68 -24.03
C GLY A 161 5.17 17.16 -22.63
N VAL A 162 4.19 17.28 -21.74
CA VAL A 162 4.41 17.56 -20.31
C VAL A 162 4.06 16.31 -19.52
N VAL A 163 5.03 15.79 -18.77
CA VAL A 163 4.82 14.70 -17.82
C VAL A 163 4.25 15.30 -16.55
N THR A 164 3.03 14.90 -16.16
CA THR A 164 2.57 15.18 -14.79
C THR A 164 3.08 14.06 -13.91
N LEU A 165 4.24 14.29 -13.29
CA LEU A 165 4.74 13.48 -12.18
C LEU A 165 3.95 13.86 -10.92
N GLU A 166 4.08 13.06 -9.85
CA GLU A 166 3.33 13.19 -8.60
C GLU A 166 3.22 14.63 -8.05
N TYR A 167 4.27 15.45 -8.21
CA TYR A 167 4.31 16.83 -7.71
C TYR A 167 4.79 17.87 -8.73
N GLU A 168 5.08 17.47 -9.97
CA GLU A 168 5.71 18.36 -10.93
C GLU A 168 5.27 18.05 -12.36
N GLN A 169 5.11 19.12 -13.12
CA GLN A 169 4.99 19.03 -14.57
C GLN A 169 6.36 19.21 -15.20
N ARG A 170 6.95 18.12 -15.70
CA ARG A 170 8.23 18.18 -16.41
C ARG A 170 7.97 18.25 -17.92
N PRO A 171 8.30 19.36 -18.60
CA PRO A 171 8.32 19.36 -20.06
C PRO A 171 9.41 18.38 -20.52
N THR A 172 9.05 17.44 -21.39
CA THR A 172 10.02 16.59 -22.07
C THR A 172 9.81 16.74 -23.57
N ASP A 173 10.92 16.78 -24.30
CA ASP A 173 10.92 17.03 -25.74
C ASP A 173 10.25 15.88 -26.53
N GLU A 174 9.98 14.75 -25.86
CA GLU A 174 9.25 13.59 -26.34
C GLU A 174 8.56 12.87 -25.15
N PHE A 175 7.24 12.57 -25.19
CA PHE A 175 6.51 11.89 -24.10
C PHE A 175 5.32 10.99 -24.49
N ARG A 176 5.25 9.79 -23.88
CA ARG A 176 4.04 8.94 -23.81
C ARG A 176 4.00 8.17 -22.49
N ALA A 177 3.19 8.61 -21.53
CA ALA A 177 2.78 7.76 -20.40
C ALA A 177 1.52 6.97 -20.78
N THR A 178 1.68 5.67 -20.95
CA THR A 178 0.56 4.73 -21.02
C THR A 178 0.57 3.92 -19.73
N ASN A 179 -0.10 4.46 -18.71
CA ASN A 179 -0.35 3.75 -17.44
C ASN A 179 -1.25 2.54 -17.72
N THR A 180 -0.74 1.31 -17.64
CA THR A 180 -1.56 0.10 -17.88
C THR A 180 -1.44 -1.05 -16.86
N GLY A 181 -0.68 -0.91 -15.77
CA GLY A 181 -0.53 -1.99 -14.79
C GLY A 181 -0.75 -1.55 -13.35
N PHE A 182 -1.70 -2.18 -12.64
CA PHE A 182 -1.81 -2.13 -11.18
C PHE A 182 -1.90 -3.56 -10.67
N THR A 183 -0.93 -4.01 -9.89
CA THR A 183 -1.13 -5.15 -8.99
C THR A 183 -0.65 -4.71 -7.62
N PRO A 184 -1.55 -4.66 -6.62
CA PRO A 184 -1.12 -4.44 -5.24
C PRO A 184 -0.24 -5.63 -4.83
N CYS A 185 0.69 -5.43 -3.88
CA CYS A 185 1.49 -6.53 -3.35
C CYS A 185 0.56 -7.72 -3.07
N ALA A 186 0.94 -8.91 -3.55
CA ALA A 186 0.39 -10.12 -2.98
C ALA A 186 0.69 -10.02 -1.49
N PRO A 187 -0.31 -10.09 -0.61
CA PRO A 187 -0.09 -9.86 0.80
C PRO A 187 0.99 -10.79 1.41
N GLU A 188 1.36 -11.87 0.69
CA GLU A 188 2.09 -13.06 1.10
C GLU A 188 3.59 -12.84 1.31
N ASP A 189 4.18 -11.77 0.75
CA ASP A 189 5.63 -11.54 0.77
C ASP A 189 6.14 -10.67 1.93
N ASP A 190 5.27 -10.24 2.86
CA ASP A 190 5.67 -9.42 4.00
C ASP A 190 6.08 -10.31 5.21
N PRO A 191 7.38 -10.37 5.58
CA PRO A 191 7.87 -11.18 6.70
C PRO A 191 7.32 -10.72 8.07
N SER A 192 6.69 -9.53 8.14
CA SER A 192 6.06 -9.01 9.35
C SER A 192 4.63 -9.53 9.57
N ARG A 193 4.05 -10.23 8.60
CA ARG A 193 2.66 -10.73 8.66
C ARG A 193 2.26 -11.60 9.84
N PRO A 194 3.01 -12.64 10.26
CA PRO A 194 2.50 -13.56 11.26
C PRO A 194 2.26 -12.88 12.60
N TRP A 195 3.09 -11.89 12.97
CA TRP A 195 2.89 -11.12 14.20
C TRP A 195 1.81 -10.05 14.04
N ILE A 196 1.65 -9.43 12.87
CA ILE A 196 0.57 -8.45 12.58
C ILE A 196 -0.79 -9.13 12.61
N GLY A 197 -0.95 -10.24 11.88
CA GLY A 197 -2.20 -11.00 11.85
C GLY A 197 -2.60 -11.48 13.25
N ALA A 198 -1.63 -11.97 14.05
CA ALA A 198 -1.86 -12.33 15.44
C ALA A 198 -2.29 -11.13 16.31
N SER A 199 -1.64 -9.96 16.14
CA SER A 199 -1.96 -8.75 16.90
C SER A 199 -3.35 -8.18 16.55
N MET A 200 -3.76 -8.23 15.28
CA MET A 200 -5.07 -7.80 14.82
C MET A 200 -6.19 -8.72 15.33
N LEU A 201 -5.99 -10.04 15.24
CA LEU A 201 -6.94 -11.03 15.75
C LEU A 201 -7.10 -10.90 17.28
N LEU A 202 -5.98 -10.70 17.99
CA LEU A 202 -6.00 -10.44 19.42
C LEU A 202 -6.72 -9.12 19.74
N GLY A 203 -6.48 -8.07 18.96
CA GLY A 203 -7.16 -6.78 19.07
C GLY A 203 -8.67 -6.90 18.91
N LEU A 204 -9.13 -7.62 17.88
CA LEU A 204 -10.55 -7.92 17.65
C LEU A 204 -11.16 -8.74 18.79
N ALA A 205 -10.48 -9.77 19.26
CA ALA A 205 -10.95 -10.61 20.36
C ALA A 205 -11.10 -9.78 21.66
N LEU A 206 -10.11 -8.97 22.00
CA LEU A 206 -10.14 -8.10 23.18
C LEU A 206 -11.21 -7.01 23.05
N GLY A 207 -11.38 -6.43 21.86
CA GLY A 207 -12.43 -5.46 21.56
C GLY A 207 -13.82 -6.05 21.73
N ALA A 208 -14.07 -7.26 21.20
CA ALA A 208 -15.34 -7.96 21.32
C ALA A 208 -15.66 -8.32 22.78
N VAL A 209 -14.69 -8.82 23.54
CA VAL A 209 -14.85 -9.12 24.97
C VAL A 209 -15.10 -7.85 25.78
N GLY A 210 -14.39 -6.76 25.47
CA GLY A 210 -14.60 -5.45 26.09
C GLY A 210 -16.01 -4.90 25.84
N LEU A 211 -16.47 -4.96 24.59
CA LEU A 211 -17.82 -4.56 24.19
C LEU A 211 -18.89 -5.41 24.89
N ALA A 212 -18.73 -6.73 24.91
CA ALA A 212 -19.64 -7.64 25.60
C ALA A 212 -19.72 -7.32 27.10
N CYS A 213 -18.59 -7.02 27.76
CA CYS A 213 -18.56 -6.61 29.16
C CYS A 213 -19.33 -5.31 29.41
N VAL A 214 -19.20 -4.32 28.52
CA VAL A 214 -19.94 -3.04 28.61
C VAL A 214 -21.44 -3.26 28.40
N ILE A 215 -21.83 -4.06 27.40
CA ILE A 215 -23.23 -4.39 27.10
C ILE A 215 -23.86 -5.17 28.26
N VAL A 216 -23.20 -6.22 28.76
CA VAL A 216 -23.69 -7.02 29.90
C VAL A 216 -23.81 -6.14 31.14
N ALA A 217 -22.85 -5.24 31.40
CA ALA A 217 -22.95 -4.31 32.52
C ALA A 217 -24.11 -3.32 32.36
N GLY A 218 -24.39 -2.86 31.14
CA GLY A 218 -25.52 -1.99 30.81
C GLY A 218 -26.87 -2.69 30.89
N TYR A 219 -26.98 -3.91 30.37
CA TYR A 219 -28.22 -4.68 30.34
C TYR A 219 -28.57 -5.27 31.71
N ARG A 220 -27.60 -5.88 32.41
CA ARG A 220 -27.85 -6.43 33.74
C ARG A 220 -28.00 -5.33 34.79
N TYR A 221 -27.26 -4.22 34.73
CA TYR A 221 -27.22 -3.21 35.80
C TYR A 221 -27.77 -1.83 35.43
N GLY A 222 -28.37 -1.69 34.24
CA GLY A 222 -29.03 -0.47 33.82
C GLY A 222 -30.32 -0.17 34.60
N PRO A 223 -30.77 1.09 34.59
CA PRO A 223 -32.05 1.46 35.19
C PRO A 223 -33.19 0.85 34.37
N THR A 224 -33.79 -0.22 34.89
CA THR A 224 -35.01 -0.79 34.32
C THR A 224 -36.19 0.12 34.67
N THR A 225 -36.52 1.05 33.77
CA THR A 225 -37.83 1.70 33.80
C THR A 225 -38.90 0.70 33.40
N ARG A 226 -39.46 0.00 34.40
CA ARG A 226 -40.59 -0.92 34.21
C ARG A 226 -41.84 -0.08 33.95
N ARG A 227 -42.19 0.17 32.68
CA ARG A 227 -43.54 0.66 32.32
C ARG A 227 -44.53 -0.44 32.73
N ARG A 228 -45.28 -0.25 33.82
CA ARG A 228 -46.47 -1.07 34.08
C ARG A 228 -47.47 -0.79 32.95
N GLY A 229 -47.89 -1.84 32.26
CA GLY A 229 -48.98 -1.78 31.30
C GLY A 229 -50.21 -1.18 31.96
N ALA A 230 -50.86 -0.26 31.25
CA ALA A 230 -52.16 0.25 31.62
C ALA A 230 -53.17 -0.91 31.54
N ALA A 231 -53.86 -1.16 32.64
CA ALA A 231 -55.15 -1.84 32.66
C ALA A 231 -56.22 -0.74 32.72
#